data_AF-A0A931X8R1-F1
#
_entry.id   AF-A0A931X8R1-F1
#
_cell.length_a   1.000
_cell.length_b   1.000
_cell.length_c   1.000
_cell.angle_alpha   90.00
_cell.angle_beta   90.00
_cell.angle_gamma   90.00
#
_symmetry.space_group_name_H-M   'P 1'
#
loop_
_entity.id
_entity.type
_entity.pdbx_description
1 polymer ?
#
loop_
_entity_poly.entity_id
_entity_poly.type
_entity_poly.pdbx_seq_one_letter_code
_entity_poly.pdbx_strand_id
1 'polypeptide(L)'
;MIDVKTAEREIQLYVRPQTFPVAVRMLRPGEEIPDRARRPARDFKKLSMNCQVIDMARRYGWTLALTREDSICSLGIAALGFEKPTHLHASGTLCEGMYTETKEAGRRSEAAVDRFASDQYHTLLVAPLDRATFEPDLVCIYGNPAQVMRLVQGALWKRGGKLTSAFGGRVVCADIIVTTMLTGEPQAIMPCSGDRIFGQTQDHEMAFTMPWARIEELIEGLRGTHAGGIRYPITQFMDYEAKLPPRYMEANRVWDVEHGRAQYTGRDRVVAAYKRSFADVVPTYPIVASFAGTLDGVSIEEYCTNVPKAITAMLHYYERYQPDVVLAYNDLAKEAEAFGCRVKYSDYVVPSIDTHVLAEDKAALAKVRMPDPYATARLPEFLEQCETLVKAKLPTATGAVAVGPWTIAMLMRNPELMLLDTFEDPDFIHALMRVTTDFCKLWGDAIVKTGIGLSFSEPTASISLISPDNYRDFIAPYHKELVEHFKARKVGVTTHICGTTYPIYEDLLQAGFTTISFDLDQQADPALHVDQLERFMQVARGRAVAIGNVDATMFEKTTKEAMEVEVHRCLDAAARQSGFILSTSCEIPPRSDPQAVKWFMDAAREYGRYDRIFG
;
A
#
# COMPACT_ATOMS: atom_id res chain seq x y z
N MET A 1 -3.32 -56.74 23.25
CA MET A 1 -2.34 -55.77 23.75
C MET A 1 -1.27 -55.61 22.69
N ILE A 2 -1.23 -54.44 22.07
CA ILE A 2 -0.26 -54.02 21.06
C ILE A 2 1.16 -54.12 21.62
N ASP A 3 2.09 -54.61 20.81
CA ASP A 3 3.49 -54.67 21.20
C ASP A 3 4.17 -53.29 21.09
N VAL A 4 5.28 -53.13 21.81
CA VAL A 4 6.02 -51.85 21.89
C VAL A 4 6.52 -51.34 20.53
N LYS A 5 6.87 -52.22 19.58
CA LYS A 5 7.36 -51.80 18.26
C LYS A 5 6.21 -51.30 17.38
N THR A 6 5.07 -51.98 17.45
CA THR A 6 3.87 -51.51 16.75
C THR A 6 3.40 -50.18 17.33
N ALA A 7 3.41 -50.02 18.66
CA ALA A 7 3.05 -48.77 19.31
C ALA A 7 3.97 -47.60 18.90
N GLU A 8 5.30 -47.80 18.93
CA GLU A 8 6.27 -46.82 18.43
C GLU A 8 5.95 -46.40 17.00
N ARG A 9 5.77 -47.38 16.10
CA ARG A 9 5.54 -47.10 14.67
C ARG A 9 4.31 -46.24 14.44
N GLU A 10 3.22 -46.49 15.16
CA GLU A 10 1.99 -45.70 15.03
C GLU A 10 2.16 -44.28 15.60
N ILE A 11 2.86 -44.13 16.73
CA ILE A 11 3.19 -42.80 17.29
C ILE A 11 4.07 -42.01 16.30
N GLN A 12 5.09 -42.64 15.73
CA GLN A 12 5.96 -42.04 14.71
C GLN A 12 5.16 -41.59 13.48
N LEU A 13 4.23 -42.43 13.01
CA LEU A 13 3.40 -42.12 11.85
C LEU A 13 2.53 -40.88 12.06
N TYR A 14 1.83 -40.81 13.21
CA TYR A 14 0.79 -39.80 13.43
C TYR A 14 1.26 -38.54 14.15
N VAL A 15 2.32 -38.63 14.95
CA VAL A 15 2.81 -37.54 15.82
C VAL A 15 4.19 -37.05 15.39
N ARG A 16 5.02 -37.94 14.80
CA ARG A 16 6.38 -37.64 14.32
C ARG A 16 7.27 -36.97 15.38
N PRO A 17 7.35 -37.49 16.62
CA PRO A 17 8.14 -36.87 17.69
C PRO A 17 9.61 -36.72 17.26
N GLN A 18 10.27 -35.66 17.72
CA GLN A 18 11.67 -35.37 17.36
C GLN A 18 12.68 -36.32 18.01
N THR A 19 12.26 -37.04 19.05
CA THR A 19 13.08 -37.97 19.85
C THR A 19 12.27 -39.24 20.10
N PHE A 20 12.92 -40.33 20.54
CA PHE A 20 12.21 -41.59 20.79
C PHE A 20 11.18 -41.42 21.91
N PRO A 21 9.91 -41.82 21.72
CA PRO A 21 9.03 -42.19 22.82
C PRO A 21 9.76 -43.12 23.79
N VAL A 22 9.61 -42.87 25.09
CA VAL A 22 10.33 -43.57 26.15
C VAL A 22 9.38 -44.51 26.86
N ALA A 23 9.68 -45.81 26.82
CA ALA A 23 9.10 -46.79 27.72
C ALA A 23 9.67 -46.58 29.13
N VAL A 24 8.79 -46.49 30.13
CA VAL A 24 9.16 -46.34 31.54
C VAL A 24 8.59 -47.51 32.34
N ARG A 25 9.42 -48.14 33.17
CA ARG A 25 9.02 -49.18 34.12
C ARG A 25 9.65 -48.92 35.49
N MET A 26 8.86 -49.11 36.55
CA MET A 26 9.30 -49.03 37.94
C MET A 26 9.47 -50.43 38.52
N LEU A 27 10.71 -50.83 38.82
CA LEU A 27 11.00 -52.16 39.36
C LEU A 27 10.90 -52.18 40.90
N ARG A 28 10.18 -53.17 41.42
CA ARG A 28 10.01 -53.44 42.85
C ARG A 28 11.25 -54.07 43.46
N PRO A 29 11.41 -54.07 44.80
CA PRO A 29 12.46 -54.83 45.46
C PRO A 29 12.45 -56.30 45.01
N GLY A 30 13.60 -56.81 44.56
CA GLY A 30 13.77 -58.19 44.09
C GLY A 30 13.54 -58.42 42.60
N GLU A 31 13.03 -57.44 41.84
CA GLU A 31 12.99 -57.53 40.37
C GLU A 31 14.38 -57.26 39.78
N GLU A 32 14.80 -58.08 38.81
CA GLU A 32 16.12 -57.98 38.18
C GLU A 32 16.21 -56.82 37.18
N ILE A 33 17.33 -56.10 37.20
CA ILE A 33 17.67 -55.10 36.20
C ILE A 33 18.19 -55.82 34.96
N PRO A 34 17.67 -55.57 33.74
CA PRO A 34 18.17 -56.20 32.53
C PRO A 34 19.68 -55.98 32.32
N ASP A 35 20.43 -57.03 31.97
CA ASP A 35 21.90 -57.00 31.85
C ASP A 35 22.44 -55.87 30.97
N ARG A 36 21.71 -55.55 29.89
CA ARG A 36 22.08 -54.51 28.92
C ARG A 36 21.70 -53.10 29.35
N ALA A 37 20.96 -52.93 30.44
CA ALA A 37 20.60 -51.62 30.96
C ALA A 37 21.83 -50.94 31.57
N ARG A 38 22.11 -49.72 31.12
CA ARG A 38 23.23 -48.93 31.65
C ARG A 38 22.85 -48.28 32.97
N ARG A 39 23.73 -48.37 33.95
CA ARG A 39 23.60 -47.74 35.26
C ARG A 39 24.62 -46.61 35.40
N PRO A 40 24.21 -45.36 35.67
CA PRO A 40 25.11 -44.21 35.72
C PRO A 40 26.35 -44.40 36.62
N ALA A 41 26.17 -44.82 37.87
CA ALA A 41 27.30 -44.96 38.80
C ALA A 41 28.20 -46.14 38.42
N ARG A 42 27.60 -47.24 37.91
CA ARG A 42 28.34 -48.43 37.48
C ARG A 42 29.16 -48.18 36.21
N ASP A 43 28.52 -47.65 35.17
CA ASP A 43 29.06 -47.65 33.80
C ASP A 43 29.68 -46.31 33.40
N PHE A 44 29.14 -45.19 33.92
CA PHE A 44 29.65 -43.84 33.59
C PHE A 44 30.49 -43.25 34.71
N LYS A 45 30.55 -43.91 35.88
CA LYS A 45 31.20 -43.43 37.11
C LYS A 45 30.71 -42.04 37.51
N LYS A 46 29.43 -41.77 37.27
CA LYS A 46 28.75 -40.49 37.54
C LYS A 46 27.37 -40.76 38.12
N LEU A 47 26.88 -39.83 38.93
CA LEU A 47 25.49 -39.83 39.33
C LEU A 47 24.63 -39.11 38.29
N SER A 48 23.36 -39.46 38.20
CA SER A 48 22.40 -38.88 37.25
C SER A 48 21.10 -38.49 37.96
N MET A 49 20.20 -37.86 37.22
CA MET A 49 18.86 -37.48 37.67
C MET A 49 17.80 -38.24 36.88
N ASN A 50 16.57 -38.31 37.41
CA ASN A 50 15.44 -38.96 36.74
C ASN A 50 15.19 -38.37 35.34
N CYS A 51 15.14 -37.03 35.23
CA CYS A 51 14.98 -36.33 33.95
C CYS A 51 16.13 -36.62 32.97
N GLN A 52 17.36 -36.69 33.47
CA GLN A 52 18.54 -36.99 32.65
C GLN A 52 18.49 -38.39 32.04
N VAL A 53 18.10 -39.42 32.81
CA VAL A 53 18.03 -40.77 32.25
C VAL A 53 16.88 -40.94 31.25
N ILE A 54 15.75 -40.25 31.47
CA ILE A 54 14.65 -40.18 30.48
C ILE A 54 15.14 -39.52 29.19
N ASP A 55 15.87 -38.40 29.30
CA ASP A 55 16.38 -37.68 28.13
C ASP A 55 17.49 -38.47 27.40
N MET A 56 18.39 -39.13 28.13
CA MET A 56 19.37 -40.06 27.54
C MET A 56 18.69 -41.20 26.79
N ALA A 57 17.58 -41.74 27.31
CA ALA A 57 16.82 -42.75 26.58
C ALA A 57 16.28 -42.19 25.26
N ARG A 58 15.60 -41.04 25.29
CA ARG A 58 14.97 -40.47 24.08
C ARG A 58 15.95 -39.90 23.05
N ARG A 59 17.13 -39.43 23.47
CA ARG A 59 18.12 -38.80 22.58
C ARG A 59 19.25 -39.73 22.17
N TYR A 60 19.82 -40.48 23.11
CA TYR A 60 20.93 -41.40 22.81
C TYR A 60 20.44 -42.79 22.40
N GLY A 61 19.16 -43.09 22.61
CA GLY A 61 18.59 -44.38 22.26
C GLY A 61 19.05 -45.50 23.21
N TRP A 62 19.37 -45.17 24.46
CA TRP A 62 19.93 -46.09 25.43
C TRP A 62 18.86 -46.65 26.38
N THR A 63 19.02 -47.91 26.77
CA THR A 63 18.31 -48.46 27.93
C THR A 63 19.09 -48.11 29.20
N LEU A 64 18.46 -47.44 30.15
CA LEU A 64 19.07 -47.04 31.41
C LEU A 64 18.25 -47.55 32.61
N ALA A 65 18.98 -47.92 33.66
CA ALA A 65 18.43 -48.21 34.98
C ALA A 65 19.01 -47.21 35.98
N LEU A 66 18.13 -46.55 36.73
CA LEU A 66 18.50 -45.60 37.77
C LEU A 66 18.01 -46.13 39.11
N THR A 67 18.96 -46.48 39.98
CA THR A 67 18.69 -46.88 41.37
C THR A 67 18.98 -45.73 42.34
N ARG A 68 18.82 -45.98 43.65
CA ARG A 68 19.22 -45.04 44.69
C ARG A 68 20.70 -44.66 44.62
N GLU A 69 21.60 -45.61 44.35
CA GLU A 69 23.05 -45.35 44.28
C GLU A 69 23.46 -44.61 43.01
N ASP A 70 22.63 -44.64 41.96
CA ASP A 70 22.89 -43.93 40.71
C ASP A 70 22.40 -42.48 40.74
N SER A 71 21.54 -42.12 41.69
CA SER A 71 20.82 -40.85 41.68
C SER A 71 21.46 -39.77 42.55
N ILE A 72 21.68 -38.59 41.98
CA ILE A 72 22.09 -37.38 42.72
C ILE A 72 20.89 -36.56 43.20
N CYS A 73 19.70 -36.77 42.63
CA CYS A 73 18.55 -35.91 42.85
C CYS A 73 17.71 -36.35 44.06
N SER A 74 17.86 -35.66 45.19
CA SER A 74 17.08 -35.92 46.42
C SER A 74 15.57 -35.83 46.22
N LEU A 75 15.12 -34.87 45.40
CA LEU A 75 13.70 -34.70 45.05
C LEU A 75 13.18 -35.89 44.25
N GLY A 76 14.00 -36.39 43.32
CA GLY A 76 13.65 -37.47 42.42
C GLY A 76 13.55 -38.82 43.13
N ILE A 77 14.51 -39.13 44.02
CA ILE A 77 14.47 -40.37 44.82
C ILE A 77 13.32 -40.39 45.82
N ALA A 78 12.98 -39.22 46.39
CA ALA A 78 11.85 -39.08 47.30
C ALA A 78 10.51 -39.24 46.58
N ALA A 79 10.37 -38.70 45.36
CA ALA A 79 9.16 -38.85 44.55
C ALA A 79 8.98 -40.30 44.07
N LEU A 80 10.04 -40.94 43.60
CA LEU A 80 9.99 -42.32 43.09
C LEU A 80 9.97 -43.41 44.18
N GLY A 81 10.02 -43.03 45.45
CA GLY A 81 9.95 -43.96 46.59
C GLY A 81 11.23 -44.76 46.83
N PHE A 82 12.38 -44.36 46.27
CA PHE A 82 13.65 -45.07 46.45
C PHE A 82 14.27 -44.87 47.84
N GLU A 83 13.84 -43.84 48.56
CA GLU A 83 14.35 -43.51 49.89
C GLU A 83 13.28 -42.71 50.66
N LYS A 84 13.34 -42.77 52.00
CA LYS A 84 12.43 -42.00 52.84
C LYS A 84 12.69 -40.48 52.72
N PRO A 85 11.67 -39.65 52.49
CA PRO A 85 11.83 -38.20 52.50
C PRO A 85 12.35 -37.69 53.85
N THR A 86 13.31 -36.77 53.81
CA THR A 86 13.84 -36.11 55.01
C THR A 86 12.90 -34.99 55.50
N HIS A 87 13.14 -34.46 56.70
CA HIS A 87 12.38 -33.32 57.26
C HIS A 87 12.39 -32.07 56.34
N LEU A 88 13.39 -31.93 55.46
CA LEU A 88 13.44 -30.82 54.50
C LEU A 88 12.30 -30.88 53.47
N HIS A 89 11.86 -32.08 53.07
CA HIS A 89 10.83 -32.30 52.05
C HIS A 89 9.38 -32.02 52.51
N ALA A 90 9.22 -31.56 53.75
CA ALA A 90 7.93 -31.16 54.34
C ALA A 90 8.02 -29.78 55.04
N SER A 91 9.17 -29.11 54.96
CA SER A 91 9.45 -27.88 55.71
C SER A 91 9.25 -26.61 54.88
N GLY A 92 9.07 -26.75 53.57
CA GLY A 92 9.06 -25.65 52.59
C GLY A 92 10.45 -25.14 52.20
N THR A 93 11.50 -25.63 52.86
CA THR A 93 12.89 -25.18 52.67
C THR A 93 13.39 -25.43 51.25
N LEU A 94 12.90 -26.46 50.55
CA LEU A 94 13.39 -26.75 49.20
C LEU A 94 12.76 -25.82 48.14
N CYS A 95 11.72 -25.05 48.50
CA CYS A 95 11.04 -24.10 47.61
C CYS A 95 11.33 -22.64 47.98
N GLU A 96 11.50 -22.34 49.27
CA GLU A 96 11.73 -20.97 49.76
C GLU A 96 12.94 -20.30 49.10
N GLY A 97 12.75 -19.07 48.61
CA GLY A 97 13.78 -18.28 47.95
C GLY A 97 14.13 -18.74 46.52
N MET A 98 13.58 -19.86 46.05
CA MET A 98 13.79 -20.37 44.69
C MET A 98 12.50 -20.38 43.85
N TYR A 99 11.43 -20.94 44.40
CA TYR A 99 10.12 -21.09 43.76
C TYR A 99 9.01 -20.35 44.50
N THR A 100 9.19 -20.11 45.80
CA THR A 100 8.20 -19.46 46.66
C THR A 100 8.87 -18.47 47.59
N GLU A 101 8.19 -17.37 47.93
CA GLU A 101 8.71 -16.34 48.84
C GLU A 101 8.91 -16.84 50.27
N THR A 102 8.03 -17.73 50.76
CA THR A 102 8.00 -18.17 52.16
C THR A 102 8.00 -19.69 52.29
N LYS A 103 8.49 -20.23 53.43
CA LYS A 103 8.31 -21.65 53.78
C LYS A 103 6.86 -22.11 53.77
N GLU A 104 5.92 -21.25 54.14
CA GLU A 104 4.50 -21.61 54.16
C GLU A 104 3.98 -21.93 52.75
N ALA A 105 4.28 -21.05 51.79
CA ALA A 105 4.01 -21.34 50.39
C ALA A 105 4.79 -22.56 49.89
N GLY A 106 6.06 -22.68 50.30
CA GLY A 106 6.91 -23.82 49.95
C GLY A 106 6.37 -25.16 50.43
N ARG A 107 5.79 -25.23 51.64
CA ARG A 107 5.17 -26.44 52.20
C ARG A 107 3.98 -26.90 51.37
N ARG A 108 3.16 -25.96 50.89
CA ARG A 108 2.05 -26.30 49.97
C ARG A 108 2.58 -26.89 48.67
N SER A 109 3.62 -26.29 48.09
CA SER A 109 4.25 -26.81 46.87
C SER A 109 4.88 -28.20 47.08
N GLU A 110 5.58 -28.43 48.19
CA GLU A 110 6.18 -29.73 48.52
C GLU A 110 5.13 -30.82 48.77
N ALA A 111 4.01 -30.47 49.41
CA ALA A 111 2.89 -31.37 49.67
C ALA A 111 2.09 -31.73 48.41
N ALA A 112 2.11 -30.87 47.39
CA ALA A 112 1.43 -31.10 46.12
C ALA A 112 2.19 -32.05 45.16
N VAL A 113 3.45 -32.41 45.46
CA VAL A 113 4.22 -33.36 44.66
C VAL A 113 3.76 -34.78 44.99
N ASP A 114 3.20 -35.48 44.02
CA ASP A 114 2.85 -36.90 44.13
C ASP A 114 4.10 -37.76 44.37
N ARG A 115 4.01 -38.74 45.27
CA ARG A 115 5.11 -39.64 45.63
C ARG A 115 4.63 -41.07 45.77
N PHE A 116 5.46 -42.03 45.37
CA PHE A 116 5.26 -43.42 45.76
C PHE A 116 5.57 -43.62 47.25
N ALA A 117 5.05 -44.71 47.83
CA ALA A 117 5.44 -45.09 49.18
C ALA A 117 6.95 -45.41 49.21
N SER A 118 7.60 -45.08 50.32
CA SER A 118 9.02 -45.42 50.51
C SER A 118 9.22 -46.94 50.40
N ASP A 119 10.31 -47.33 49.75
CA ASP A 119 10.71 -48.72 49.49
C ASP A 119 9.73 -49.52 48.60
N GLN A 120 8.76 -48.83 47.97
CA GLN A 120 7.83 -49.47 47.03
C GLN A 120 8.54 -49.89 45.72
N TYR A 121 9.50 -49.07 45.27
CA TYR A 121 10.28 -49.30 44.06
C TYR A 121 11.76 -48.99 44.35
N HIS A 122 12.67 -49.69 43.67
CA HIS A 122 14.12 -49.49 43.81
C HIS A 122 14.81 -49.03 42.54
N THR A 123 14.18 -49.23 41.37
CA THR A 123 14.80 -48.89 40.09
C THR A 123 13.81 -48.25 39.13
N LEU A 124 14.24 -47.16 38.50
CA LEU A 124 13.61 -46.56 37.32
C LEU A 124 14.30 -47.13 36.10
N LEU A 125 13.57 -47.92 35.32
CA LEU A 125 14.04 -48.50 34.06
C LEU A 125 13.41 -47.74 32.89
N VAL A 126 14.25 -47.21 32.00
CA VAL A 126 13.82 -46.45 30.83
C VAL A 126 14.51 -46.92 29.56
N ALA A 127 13.80 -46.91 28.44
CA ALA A 127 14.34 -47.24 27.12
C ALA A 127 13.54 -46.53 26.02
N PRO A 128 14.12 -46.33 24.81
CA PRO A 128 13.31 -46.11 23.62
C PRO A 128 12.24 -47.18 23.50
N LEU A 129 11.01 -46.79 23.17
CA LEU A 129 9.87 -47.70 23.17
C LEU A 129 10.08 -48.91 22.25
N ASP A 130 10.62 -48.72 21.05
CA ASP A 130 10.96 -49.81 20.10
C ASP A 130 12.05 -50.77 20.58
N ARG A 131 12.85 -50.36 21.58
CA ARG A 131 13.98 -51.11 22.14
C ARG A 131 13.69 -51.67 23.53
N ALA A 132 12.51 -51.39 24.09
CA ALA A 132 12.12 -51.91 25.38
C ALA A 132 12.01 -53.45 25.32
N THR A 133 12.77 -54.13 26.17
CA THR A 133 12.71 -55.60 26.34
C THR A 133 11.84 -55.99 27.54
N PHE A 134 11.00 -55.06 27.99
CA PHE A 134 10.13 -55.19 29.15
C PHE A 134 8.78 -54.55 28.82
N GLU A 135 7.74 -54.97 29.54
CA GLU A 135 6.45 -54.31 29.47
C GLU A 135 6.50 -52.99 30.29
N PRO A 136 6.24 -51.82 29.67
CA PRO A 136 6.26 -50.54 30.37
C PRO A 136 5.07 -50.39 31.33
N ASP A 137 5.23 -49.60 32.39
CA ASP A 137 4.10 -49.09 33.17
C ASP A 137 3.43 -47.91 32.43
N LEU A 138 4.22 -47.12 31.72
CA LEU A 138 3.78 -45.98 30.90
C LEU A 138 4.74 -45.68 29.77
N VAL A 139 4.27 -44.85 28.84
CA VAL A 139 5.09 -44.26 27.76
C VAL A 139 5.14 -42.75 27.98
N CYS A 140 6.34 -42.17 27.86
CA CYS A 140 6.58 -40.73 27.86
C CYS A 140 6.99 -40.26 26.47
N ILE A 141 6.28 -39.29 25.91
CA ILE A 141 6.52 -38.73 24.58
C ILE A 141 6.79 -37.24 24.73
N TYR A 142 7.94 -36.79 24.25
CA TYR A 142 8.23 -35.37 24.15
C TYR A 142 7.96 -34.87 22.72
N GLY A 143 7.40 -33.67 22.62
CA GLY A 143 7.12 -33.02 21.34
C GLY A 143 6.73 -31.56 21.53
N ASN A 144 6.57 -30.84 20.43
CA ASN A 144 6.09 -29.45 20.50
C ASN A 144 4.59 -29.38 20.90
N PRO A 145 4.05 -28.20 21.23
CA PRO A 145 2.64 -28.07 21.63
C PRO A 145 1.64 -28.65 20.61
N ALA A 146 1.92 -28.58 19.31
CA ALA A 146 1.05 -29.15 18.28
C ALA A 146 1.07 -30.69 18.29
N GLN A 147 2.23 -31.30 18.58
CA GLN A 147 2.37 -32.75 18.73
C GLN A 147 1.69 -33.25 20.01
N VAL A 148 1.84 -32.53 21.13
CA VAL A 148 1.13 -32.84 22.39
C VAL A 148 -0.38 -32.65 22.22
N MET A 149 -0.83 -31.59 21.54
CA MET A 149 -2.24 -31.45 21.15
C MET A 149 -2.72 -32.68 20.37
N ARG A 150 -1.90 -33.21 19.45
CA ARG A 150 -2.25 -34.40 18.66
C ARG A 150 -2.40 -35.65 19.53
N LEU A 151 -1.56 -35.80 20.55
CA LEU A 151 -1.65 -36.87 21.55
C LEU A 151 -2.89 -36.72 22.44
N VAL A 152 -3.22 -35.50 22.87
CA VAL A 152 -4.45 -35.21 23.63
C VAL A 152 -5.70 -35.56 22.81
N GLN A 153 -5.74 -35.16 21.54
CA GLN A 153 -6.84 -35.50 20.62
C GLN A 153 -6.98 -37.03 20.44
N GLY A 154 -5.85 -37.75 20.36
CA GLY A 154 -5.85 -39.21 20.33
C GLY A 154 -6.40 -39.82 21.62
N ALA A 155 -5.92 -39.37 22.78
CA ALA A 155 -6.36 -39.85 24.08
C ALA A 155 -7.85 -39.59 24.37
N LEU A 156 -8.40 -38.50 23.82
CA LEU A 156 -9.80 -38.12 23.99
C LEU A 156 -10.73 -38.69 22.90
N TRP A 157 -10.22 -39.40 21.89
CA TRP A 157 -11.02 -39.84 20.75
C TRP A 157 -12.26 -40.66 21.15
N LYS A 158 -12.09 -41.64 22.04
CA LYS A 158 -13.20 -42.48 22.51
C LYS A 158 -14.04 -41.81 23.60
N ARG A 159 -13.39 -41.08 24.50
CA ARG A 159 -14.02 -40.53 25.72
C ARG A 159 -14.68 -39.17 25.52
N GLY A 160 -14.22 -38.39 24.53
CA GLY A 160 -14.57 -36.98 24.39
C GLY A 160 -14.15 -36.16 25.61
N GLY A 161 -14.70 -34.94 25.74
CA GLY A 161 -14.48 -34.10 26.92
C GLY A 161 -13.11 -33.42 26.97
N LYS A 162 -12.48 -33.42 28.15
CA LYS A 162 -11.22 -32.71 28.43
C LYS A 162 -10.22 -33.59 29.16
N LEU A 163 -8.94 -33.42 28.86
CA LEU A 163 -7.82 -33.99 29.63
C LEU A 163 -7.46 -33.00 30.76
N THR A 164 -7.35 -33.50 31.99
CA THR A 164 -7.01 -32.66 33.15
C THR A 164 -5.61 -33.00 33.63
N SER A 165 -4.73 -31.99 33.66
CA SER A 165 -3.37 -32.07 34.21
C SER A 165 -3.10 -30.83 35.05
N ALA A 166 -2.22 -30.95 36.04
CA ALA A 166 -1.77 -29.86 36.90
C ALA A 166 -0.27 -29.62 36.70
N PHE A 167 0.18 -28.37 36.84
CA PHE A 167 1.57 -27.99 36.59
C PHE A 167 2.17 -27.28 37.80
N GLY A 168 3.16 -27.90 38.43
CA GLY A 168 3.88 -27.30 39.56
C GLY A 168 5.14 -26.53 39.16
N GLY A 169 5.59 -26.63 37.90
CA GLY A 169 6.84 -26.02 37.43
C GLY A 169 8.10 -26.57 38.11
N ARG A 170 7.99 -27.70 38.84
CA ARG A 170 9.05 -28.32 39.63
C ARG A 170 8.81 -29.83 39.75
N VAL A 171 9.88 -30.62 39.85
CA VAL A 171 9.83 -32.09 40.05
C VAL A 171 8.98 -32.80 39.01
N VAL A 172 9.02 -32.37 37.74
CA VAL A 172 8.16 -32.90 36.67
C VAL A 172 8.35 -34.39 36.40
N CYS A 173 9.48 -34.98 36.82
CA CYS A 173 9.64 -36.44 36.78
C CYS A 173 8.61 -37.18 37.65
N ALA A 174 8.05 -36.52 38.68
CA ALA A 174 6.91 -37.02 39.43
C ALA A 174 5.63 -36.99 38.58
N ASP A 175 5.36 -35.90 37.87
CA ASP A 175 4.20 -35.78 36.97
C ASP A 175 4.26 -36.84 35.85
N ILE A 176 5.45 -37.00 35.24
CA ILE A 176 5.71 -37.99 34.18
C ILE A 176 5.45 -39.40 34.70
N ILE A 177 5.97 -39.75 35.88
CA ILE A 177 5.99 -41.14 36.34
C ILE A 177 4.91 -41.40 37.37
N VAL A 178 5.03 -40.76 38.54
CA VAL A 178 4.22 -41.03 39.71
C VAL A 178 2.76 -40.66 39.49
N THR A 179 2.47 -39.43 39.07
CA THR A 179 1.08 -38.96 38.85
C THR A 179 0.39 -39.80 37.78
N THR A 180 1.08 -40.08 36.66
CA THR A 180 0.54 -40.94 35.59
C THR A 180 0.20 -42.34 36.10
N MET A 181 1.09 -42.97 36.88
CA MET A 181 0.85 -44.32 37.42
C MET A 181 -0.22 -44.35 38.51
N LEU A 182 -0.25 -43.37 39.42
CA LEU A 182 -1.22 -43.33 40.51
C LEU A 182 -2.64 -43.01 40.00
N THR A 183 -2.77 -42.12 39.02
CA THR A 183 -4.09 -41.75 38.48
C THR A 183 -4.61 -42.73 37.44
N GLY A 184 -3.73 -43.45 36.74
CA GLY A 184 -4.12 -44.27 35.59
C GLY A 184 -4.66 -43.45 34.41
N GLU A 185 -4.39 -42.15 34.39
CA GLU A 185 -4.85 -41.20 33.38
C GLU A 185 -3.67 -40.53 32.66
N PRO A 186 -3.79 -40.25 31.35
CA PRO A 186 -2.75 -39.57 30.59
C PRO A 186 -2.51 -38.15 31.11
N GLN A 187 -1.25 -37.70 31.04
CA GLN A 187 -0.88 -36.34 31.45
C GLN A 187 -0.33 -35.56 30.26
N ALA A 188 -0.82 -34.33 30.07
CA ALA A 188 -0.09 -33.32 29.31
C ALA A 188 0.80 -32.57 30.30
N ILE A 189 2.08 -32.45 30.00
CA ILE A 189 3.11 -32.08 30.96
C ILE A 189 3.89 -30.87 30.45
N MET A 190 4.05 -29.88 31.32
CA MET A 190 4.91 -28.71 31.11
C MET A 190 6.26 -28.98 31.78
N PRO A 191 7.34 -29.19 31.02
CA PRO A 191 8.67 -29.44 31.57
C PRO A 191 9.11 -28.35 32.55
N CYS A 192 9.54 -28.75 33.75
CA CYS A 192 10.01 -27.84 34.79
C CYS A 192 11.43 -27.34 34.53
N SER A 193 11.89 -26.34 35.30
CA SER A 193 13.26 -25.82 35.19
C SER A 193 14.32 -26.91 35.33
N GLY A 194 14.12 -27.88 36.23
CA GLY A 194 15.06 -29.00 36.40
C GLY A 194 15.13 -29.92 35.18
N ASP A 195 14.00 -30.15 34.52
CA ASP A 195 13.95 -30.96 33.30
C ASP A 195 14.61 -30.23 32.11
N ARG A 196 14.41 -28.91 32.02
CA ARG A 196 15.07 -28.07 31.00
C ARG A 196 16.57 -27.94 31.23
N ILE A 197 17.00 -27.68 32.47
CA ILE A 197 18.42 -27.46 32.79
C ILE A 197 19.20 -28.77 32.81
N PHE A 198 18.69 -29.80 33.51
CA PHE A 198 19.46 -31.03 33.72
C PHE A 198 19.12 -32.09 32.67
N GLY A 199 17.84 -32.22 32.33
CA GLY A 199 17.36 -33.10 31.25
C GLY A 199 17.47 -32.49 29.86
N GLN A 200 17.91 -31.23 29.71
CA GLN A 200 18.12 -30.58 28.40
C GLN A 200 16.87 -30.53 27.51
N THR A 201 15.67 -30.53 28.11
CA THR A 201 14.41 -30.31 27.38
C THR A 201 14.32 -28.89 26.82
N GLN A 202 14.00 -28.77 25.53
CA GLN A 202 14.03 -27.49 24.80
C GLN A 202 12.82 -26.62 25.09
N ASP A 203 12.94 -25.29 24.92
CA ASP A 203 11.88 -24.31 25.21
C ASP A 203 10.55 -24.58 24.50
N HIS A 204 10.63 -25.12 23.28
CA HIS A 204 9.47 -25.48 22.49
C HIS A 204 8.93 -26.90 22.77
N GLU A 205 9.54 -27.66 23.68
CA GLU A 205 9.10 -29.02 24.03
C GLU A 205 8.14 -29.01 25.21
N MET A 206 7.14 -29.88 25.07
CA MET A 206 6.23 -30.36 26.09
C MET A 206 6.37 -31.88 26.20
N ALA A 207 5.90 -32.46 27.30
CA ALA A 207 5.81 -33.90 27.46
C ALA A 207 4.34 -34.36 27.51
N PHE A 208 4.12 -35.61 27.15
CA PHE A 208 2.85 -36.29 27.28
C PHE A 208 3.11 -37.71 27.74
N THR A 209 2.35 -38.18 28.72
CA THR A 209 2.44 -39.56 29.20
C THR A 209 1.13 -40.29 29.06
N MET A 210 1.22 -41.59 28.77
CA MET A 210 0.08 -42.50 28.68
C MET A 210 0.39 -43.76 29.49
N PRO A 211 -0.47 -44.16 30.45
CA PRO A 211 -0.38 -45.49 31.06
C PRO A 211 -0.36 -46.57 29.98
N TRP A 212 0.54 -47.55 30.10
CA TRP A 212 0.73 -48.57 29.07
C TRP A 212 -0.56 -49.36 28.80
N ALA A 213 -1.33 -49.64 29.84
CA ALA A 213 -2.65 -50.28 29.76
C ALA A 213 -3.66 -49.56 28.84
N ARG A 214 -3.40 -48.29 28.47
CA ARG A 214 -4.28 -47.45 27.63
C ARG A 214 -3.63 -47.04 26.31
N ILE A 215 -2.48 -47.60 25.95
CA ILE A 215 -1.76 -47.21 24.73
C ILE A 215 -2.54 -47.56 23.45
N GLU A 216 -3.31 -48.65 23.44
CA GLU A 216 -4.18 -49.01 22.31
C GLU A 216 -5.26 -47.94 22.07
N GLU A 217 -5.84 -47.38 23.14
CA GLU A 217 -6.83 -46.30 23.07
C GLU A 217 -6.24 -45.06 22.38
N LEU A 218 -4.99 -44.70 22.74
CA LEU A 218 -4.28 -43.60 22.10
C LEU A 218 -4.08 -43.84 20.60
N ILE A 219 -3.59 -45.03 20.23
CA ILE A 219 -3.25 -45.37 18.84
C ILE A 219 -4.50 -45.40 17.95
N GLU A 220 -5.57 -46.03 18.42
CA GLU A 220 -6.86 -46.00 17.74
C GLU A 220 -7.38 -44.57 17.60
N GLY A 221 -7.20 -43.75 18.63
CA GLY A 221 -7.59 -42.35 18.60
C GLY A 221 -6.79 -41.50 17.62
N LEU A 222 -5.47 -41.69 17.57
CA LEU A 222 -4.60 -41.04 16.59
C LEU A 222 -5.04 -41.41 15.16
N ARG A 223 -5.30 -42.70 14.90
CA ARG A 223 -5.79 -43.19 13.59
C ARG A 223 -7.16 -42.60 13.24
N GLY A 224 -8.12 -42.64 14.16
CA GLY A 224 -9.49 -42.16 13.93
C GLY A 224 -9.54 -40.66 13.63
N THR A 225 -8.89 -39.86 14.47
CA THR A 225 -8.78 -38.40 14.25
C THR A 225 -8.01 -38.05 12.97
N HIS A 226 -7.02 -38.87 12.56
CA HIS A 226 -6.28 -38.67 11.31
C HIS A 226 -7.16 -38.90 10.07
N ALA A 227 -7.98 -39.95 10.11
CA ALA A 227 -9.00 -40.21 9.09
C ALA A 227 -10.02 -39.07 9.00
N GLY A 228 -10.37 -38.46 10.14
CA GLY A 228 -11.21 -37.26 10.23
C GLY A 228 -10.55 -35.94 9.76
N GLY A 229 -9.32 -35.98 9.24
CA GLY A 229 -8.63 -34.79 8.71
C GLY A 229 -7.76 -34.04 9.72
N ILE A 230 -7.74 -34.45 11.00
CA ILE A 230 -6.88 -33.86 12.02
C ILE A 230 -5.48 -34.48 11.93
N ARG A 231 -4.50 -33.76 11.39
CA ARG A 231 -3.18 -34.31 11.03
C ARG A 231 -2.04 -33.48 11.62
N TYR A 232 -0.87 -34.11 11.70
CA TYR A 232 0.40 -33.43 11.95
C TYR A 232 1.38 -33.69 10.78
N PRO A 233 2.11 -32.68 10.27
CA PRO A 233 2.03 -31.26 10.62
C PRO A 233 0.63 -30.65 10.42
N ILE A 234 0.34 -29.56 11.15
CA ILE A 234 -0.97 -28.89 11.09
C ILE A 234 -1.20 -28.35 9.68
N THR A 235 -2.29 -28.78 9.05
CA THR A 235 -2.69 -28.31 7.72
C THR A 235 -2.92 -26.81 7.74
N GLN A 236 -2.25 -26.08 6.86
CA GLN A 236 -2.45 -24.65 6.66
C GLN A 236 -3.52 -24.43 5.60
N PHE A 237 -4.43 -23.50 5.85
CA PHE A 237 -5.43 -23.09 4.87
C PHE A 237 -4.78 -22.16 3.84
N MET A 238 -4.74 -22.59 2.58
CA MET A 238 -4.09 -21.86 1.48
C MET A 238 -5.08 -21.40 0.40
N ASP A 239 -6.38 -21.66 0.60
CA ASP A 239 -7.43 -21.32 -0.36
C ASP A 239 -7.91 -19.88 -0.12
N TYR A 240 -7.02 -18.92 -0.36
CA TYR A 240 -7.32 -17.49 -0.31
C TYR A 240 -6.70 -16.78 -1.52
N GLU A 241 -7.32 -15.69 -1.96
CA GLU A 241 -6.79 -14.84 -3.03
C GLU A 241 -5.79 -13.83 -2.44
N ALA A 242 -4.52 -13.90 -2.88
CA ALA A 242 -3.50 -12.93 -2.51
C ALA A 242 -3.63 -11.66 -3.36
N LYS A 243 -3.66 -10.49 -2.72
CA LYS A 243 -3.60 -9.20 -3.42
C LYS A 243 -2.16 -8.74 -3.57
N LEU A 244 -1.72 -8.54 -4.81
CA LEU A 244 -0.41 -7.96 -5.09
C LEU A 244 -0.40 -6.45 -4.78
N PRO A 245 0.76 -5.87 -4.43
CA PRO A 245 0.93 -4.42 -4.34
C PRO A 245 0.43 -3.68 -5.61
N PRO A 246 -0.13 -2.47 -5.48
CA PRO A 246 -0.75 -1.74 -6.61
C PRO A 246 0.15 -1.57 -7.84
N ARG A 247 1.45 -1.32 -7.65
CA ARG A 247 2.41 -1.18 -8.76
C ARG A 247 2.60 -2.46 -9.58
N TYR A 248 2.44 -3.64 -8.98
CA TYR A 248 2.48 -4.89 -9.74
C TYR A 248 1.16 -5.15 -10.46
N MET A 249 0.04 -4.71 -9.89
CA MET A 249 -1.26 -4.79 -10.56
C MET A 249 -1.33 -3.91 -11.81
N GLU A 250 -0.55 -2.81 -11.87
CA GLU A 250 -0.42 -2.00 -13.09
C GLU A 250 0.19 -2.82 -14.24
N ALA A 251 1.20 -3.64 -13.97
CA ALA A 251 1.78 -4.53 -14.98
C ALA A 251 0.74 -5.56 -15.50
N ASN A 252 -0.10 -6.11 -14.61
CA ASN A 252 -1.19 -7.00 -15.03
C ASN A 252 -2.18 -6.29 -15.95
N ARG A 253 -2.50 -5.02 -15.66
CA ARG A 253 -3.39 -4.22 -16.51
C ARG A 253 -2.80 -3.97 -17.90
N VAL A 254 -1.51 -3.66 -17.98
CA VAL A 254 -0.80 -3.53 -19.28
C VAL A 254 -0.82 -4.86 -20.02
N TRP A 255 -0.51 -5.97 -19.34
CA TRP A 255 -0.57 -7.31 -19.93
C TRP A 255 -1.95 -7.63 -20.49
N ASP A 256 -3.02 -7.31 -19.75
CA ASP A 256 -4.39 -7.50 -20.20
C ASP A 256 -4.71 -6.69 -21.46
N VAL A 257 -4.19 -5.46 -21.56
CA VAL A 257 -4.35 -4.65 -22.77
C VAL A 257 -3.60 -5.24 -23.95
N GLU A 258 -2.33 -5.61 -23.77
CA GLU A 258 -1.49 -6.20 -24.83
C GLU A 258 -2.06 -7.52 -25.36
N HIS A 259 -2.78 -8.27 -24.51
CA HIS A 259 -3.41 -9.54 -24.88
C HIS A 259 -4.90 -9.40 -25.25
N GLY A 260 -5.40 -8.16 -25.42
CA GLY A 260 -6.79 -7.91 -25.83
C GLY A 260 -7.87 -8.29 -24.81
N ARG A 261 -7.50 -8.49 -23.55
CA ARG A 261 -8.41 -8.75 -22.42
C ARG A 261 -8.96 -7.48 -21.79
N ALA A 262 -8.32 -6.34 -22.02
CA ALA A 262 -8.74 -5.02 -21.58
C ALA A 262 -8.34 -3.94 -22.61
N GLN A 263 -8.80 -2.70 -22.40
CA GLN A 263 -8.41 -1.54 -23.20
C GLN A 263 -8.17 -0.33 -22.29
N TYR A 264 -7.19 0.50 -22.63
CA TYR A 264 -7.01 1.81 -22.00
C TYR A 264 -7.94 2.82 -22.66
N THR A 265 -8.65 3.59 -21.85
CA THR A 265 -9.37 4.78 -22.31
C THR A 265 -8.45 6.01 -22.29
N GLY A 266 -8.81 7.08 -22.98
CA GLY A 266 -8.03 8.32 -22.92
C GLY A 266 -7.96 8.89 -21.49
N ARG A 267 -9.04 8.71 -20.73
CA ARG A 267 -9.07 9.04 -19.30
C ARG A 267 -8.04 8.25 -18.50
N ASP A 268 -7.89 6.96 -18.79
CA ASP A 268 -6.90 6.12 -18.08
C ASP A 268 -5.47 6.55 -18.36
N ARG A 269 -5.16 6.95 -19.60
CA ARG A 269 -3.82 7.46 -19.99
C ARG A 269 -3.49 8.76 -19.26
N VAL A 270 -4.45 9.67 -19.19
CA VAL A 270 -4.30 10.92 -18.43
C VAL A 270 -4.09 10.60 -16.94
N VAL A 271 -4.90 9.71 -16.36
CA VAL A 271 -4.73 9.28 -14.96
C VAL A 271 -3.35 8.65 -14.72
N ALA A 272 -2.83 7.87 -15.66
CA ALA A 272 -1.48 7.30 -15.56
C ALA A 272 -0.41 8.41 -15.49
N ALA A 273 -0.49 9.44 -16.34
CA ALA A 273 0.42 10.60 -16.27
C ALA A 273 0.33 11.32 -14.91
N TYR A 274 -0.88 11.56 -14.39
CA TYR A 274 -1.08 12.15 -13.07
C TYR A 274 -0.50 11.29 -11.93
N LYS A 275 -0.55 9.96 -12.05
CA LYS A 275 0.03 9.01 -11.09
C LYS A 275 1.53 8.80 -11.25
N ARG A 276 2.16 9.42 -12.26
CA ARG A 276 3.56 9.16 -12.64
C ARG A 276 3.79 7.68 -12.97
N SER A 277 2.81 7.08 -13.63
CA SER A 277 2.85 5.72 -14.14
C SER A 277 2.68 5.73 -15.67
N PHE A 278 2.64 4.56 -16.27
CA PHE A 278 2.61 4.36 -17.71
C PHE A 278 1.33 3.63 -18.11
N ALA A 279 0.76 4.04 -19.24
CA ALA A 279 -0.36 3.34 -19.89
C ALA A 279 0.18 2.61 -21.14
N ASP A 280 -0.64 2.46 -22.17
CA ASP A 280 -0.23 1.98 -23.50
C ASP A 280 0.54 3.04 -24.30
N VAL A 281 0.11 4.30 -24.22
CA VAL A 281 0.66 5.43 -25.00
C VAL A 281 0.63 6.72 -24.17
N VAL A 282 1.51 7.67 -24.50
CA VAL A 282 1.51 9.03 -23.94
C VAL A 282 0.15 9.70 -24.20
N PRO A 283 -0.56 10.18 -23.17
CA PRO A 283 -1.83 10.87 -23.36
C PRO A 283 -1.64 12.14 -24.20
N THR A 284 -2.52 12.37 -25.16
CA THR A 284 -2.37 13.42 -26.15
C THR A 284 -3.67 14.18 -26.43
N TYR A 285 -3.59 15.50 -26.50
CA TYR A 285 -4.66 16.34 -27.05
C TYR A 285 -4.10 17.68 -27.56
N PRO A 286 -4.58 18.23 -28.69
CA PRO A 286 -4.31 19.62 -29.04
C PRO A 286 -5.29 20.57 -28.33
N ILE A 287 -4.83 21.78 -28.00
CA ILE A 287 -5.72 22.85 -27.49
C ILE A 287 -6.43 23.46 -28.68
N VAL A 288 -7.72 23.15 -28.85
CA VAL A 288 -8.47 23.51 -30.07
C VAL A 288 -9.39 24.72 -29.93
N ALA A 289 -10.07 24.88 -28.79
CA ALA A 289 -11.00 25.98 -28.56
C ALA A 289 -11.90 26.27 -29.78
N SER A 290 -11.83 27.49 -30.34
CA SER A 290 -12.65 27.92 -31.48
C SER A 290 -12.46 27.13 -32.78
N PHE A 291 -11.30 26.47 -32.97
CA PHE A 291 -11.10 25.54 -34.09
C PHE A 291 -12.13 24.39 -34.09
N ALA A 292 -12.60 23.94 -32.92
CA ALA A 292 -13.65 22.92 -32.88
C ALA A 292 -14.91 23.40 -33.62
N GLY A 293 -15.30 24.67 -33.44
CA GLY A 293 -16.44 25.28 -34.13
C GLY A 293 -16.25 25.38 -35.65
N THR A 294 -15.04 25.68 -36.12
CA THR A 294 -14.79 25.87 -37.55
C THR A 294 -14.90 24.57 -38.35
N LEU A 295 -14.68 23.41 -37.72
CA LEU A 295 -14.95 22.09 -38.31
C LEU A 295 -16.41 21.90 -38.72
N ASP A 296 -17.32 22.58 -38.02
CA ASP A 296 -18.76 22.53 -38.23
C ASP A 296 -19.30 23.77 -38.97
N GLY A 297 -18.40 24.65 -39.44
CA GLY A 297 -18.77 25.90 -40.11
C GLY A 297 -19.39 26.96 -39.17
N VAL A 298 -19.18 26.82 -37.86
CA VAL A 298 -19.62 27.78 -36.84
C VAL A 298 -18.61 28.93 -36.76
N SER A 299 -19.07 30.18 -36.71
CA SER A 299 -18.17 31.33 -36.54
C SER A 299 -17.57 31.37 -35.13
N ILE A 300 -16.49 32.13 -34.95
CA ILE A 300 -15.83 32.27 -33.64
C ILE A 300 -16.82 32.87 -32.62
N GLU A 301 -17.56 33.90 -33.01
CA GLU A 301 -18.59 34.51 -32.15
C GLU A 301 -19.66 33.49 -31.75
N GLU A 302 -20.23 32.77 -32.72
CA GLU A 302 -21.26 31.77 -32.43
C GLU A 302 -20.75 30.64 -31.54
N TYR A 303 -19.50 30.17 -31.73
CA TYR A 303 -18.90 29.18 -30.84
C TYR A 303 -18.72 29.71 -29.41
N CYS A 304 -18.39 30.99 -29.26
CA CYS A 304 -18.17 31.62 -27.96
C CYS A 304 -19.47 31.96 -27.21
N THR A 305 -20.55 32.26 -27.93
CA THR A 305 -21.80 32.79 -27.36
C THR A 305 -22.99 31.83 -27.47
N ASN A 306 -22.88 30.72 -28.20
CA ASN A 306 -23.95 29.73 -28.35
C ASN A 306 -23.51 28.36 -27.84
N VAL A 307 -23.84 28.08 -26.57
CA VAL A 307 -23.44 26.84 -25.87
C VAL A 307 -23.89 25.56 -26.57
N PRO A 308 -25.15 25.42 -27.05
CA PRO A 308 -25.55 24.24 -27.82
C PRO A 308 -24.70 23.97 -29.07
N LYS A 309 -24.34 25.02 -29.83
CA LYS A 309 -23.42 24.90 -30.97
C LYS A 309 -22.02 24.50 -30.54
N ALA A 310 -21.50 25.14 -29.48
CA ALA A 310 -20.17 24.83 -28.93
C ALA A 310 -20.06 23.37 -28.47
N ILE A 311 -21.06 22.87 -27.74
CA ILE A 311 -21.13 21.47 -27.28
C ILE A 311 -21.10 20.52 -28.48
N THR A 312 -21.96 20.76 -29.48
CA THR A 312 -22.01 19.93 -30.70
C THR A 312 -20.64 19.87 -31.38
N ALA A 313 -20.01 21.03 -31.58
CA ALA A 313 -18.69 21.14 -32.20
C ALA A 313 -17.59 20.39 -31.41
N MET A 314 -17.60 20.49 -30.07
CA MET A 314 -16.66 19.75 -29.22
C MET A 314 -16.87 18.23 -29.29
N LEU A 315 -18.13 17.76 -29.40
CA LEU A 315 -18.44 16.34 -29.55
C LEU A 315 -18.01 15.81 -30.92
N HIS A 316 -18.26 16.54 -32.01
CA HIS A 316 -17.78 16.16 -33.35
C HIS A 316 -16.25 16.17 -33.44
N TYR A 317 -15.60 17.15 -32.81
CA TYR A 317 -14.15 17.17 -32.67
C TYR A 317 -13.64 15.90 -31.95
N TYR A 318 -14.29 15.50 -30.86
CA TYR A 318 -13.97 14.25 -30.16
C TYR A 318 -14.18 13.02 -31.04
N GLU A 319 -15.30 12.92 -31.76
CA GLU A 319 -15.58 11.80 -32.66
C GLU A 319 -14.54 11.69 -33.78
N ARG A 320 -14.09 12.83 -34.31
CA ARG A 320 -13.13 12.89 -35.41
C ARG A 320 -11.71 12.53 -35.00
N TYR A 321 -11.26 13.01 -33.84
CA TYR A 321 -9.86 12.93 -33.45
C TYR A 321 -9.59 12.08 -32.21
N GLN A 322 -10.60 11.77 -31.40
CA GLN A 322 -10.50 10.99 -30.16
C GLN A 322 -9.30 11.38 -29.27
N PRO A 323 -9.16 12.67 -28.90
CA PRO A 323 -8.11 13.11 -27.98
C PRO A 323 -8.32 12.52 -26.58
N ASP A 324 -7.24 12.43 -25.81
CA ASP A 324 -7.26 11.94 -24.43
C ASP A 324 -7.73 13.01 -23.41
N VAL A 325 -7.88 14.26 -23.86
CA VAL A 325 -8.54 15.35 -23.12
C VAL A 325 -9.44 16.16 -24.06
N VAL A 326 -10.64 16.52 -23.59
CA VAL A 326 -11.53 17.51 -24.23
C VAL A 326 -11.71 18.69 -23.29
N LEU A 327 -11.50 19.91 -23.78
CA LEU A 327 -11.62 21.14 -22.99
C LEU A 327 -12.88 21.91 -23.32
N ALA A 328 -13.67 22.25 -22.30
CA ALA A 328 -14.63 23.35 -22.36
C ALA A 328 -13.84 24.67 -22.41
N TYR A 329 -13.60 25.17 -23.61
CA TYR A 329 -12.82 26.38 -23.84
C TYR A 329 -13.45 27.19 -24.98
N ASN A 330 -14.04 28.34 -24.62
CA ASN A 330 -14.72 29.25 -25.54
C ASN A 330 -13.79 30.41 -25.90
N ASP A 331 -13.41 31.21 -24.89
CA ASP A 331 -12.52 32.35 -24.98
C ASP A 331 -11.99 32.75 -23.59
N LEU A 332 -11.08 33.73 -23.56
CA LEU A 332 -10.49 34.29 -22.34
C LEU A 332 -11.07 35.66 -21.96
N ALA A 333 -12.17 36.09 -22.57
CA ALA A 333 -12.81 37.39 -22.34
C ALA A 333 -14.04 37.30 -21.43
N LYS A 334 -14.68 36.13 -21.35
CA LYS A 334 -15.90 35.83 -20.58
C LYS A 334 -15.87 36.33 -19.13
N GLU A 335 -14.78 36.11 -18.41
CA GLU A 335 -14.64 36.49 -17.02
C GLU A 335 -14.55 38.02 -16.86
N ALA A 336 -13.82 38.71 -17.74
CA ALA A 336 -13.75 40.17 -17.74
C ALA A 336 -15.08 40.81 -18.18
N GLU A 337 -15.80 40.18 -19.10
CA GLU A 337 -17.16 40.56 -19.49
C GLU A 337 -18.14 40.48 -18.32
N ALA A 338 -18.01 39.47 -17.46
CA ALA A 338 -18.84 39.35 -16.25
C ALA A 338 -18.62 40.52 -15.26
N PHE A 339 -17.45 41.16 -15.30
CA PHE A 339 -17.16 42.39 -14.57
C PHE A 339 -17.64 43.67 -15.28
N GLY A 340 -18.19 43.55 -16.49
CA GLY A 340 -18.76 44.65 -17.28
C GLY A 340 -17.88 45.13 -18.44
N CYS A 341 -16.76 44.45 -18.75
CA CYS A 341 -15.98 44.78 -19.95
C CYS A 341 -16.76 44.43 -21.22
N ARG A 342 -16.50 45.14 -22.32
CA ARG A 342 -17.13 44.82 -23.62
C ARG A 342 -16.18 43.97 -24.46
N VAL A 343 -16.69 42.82 -24.91
CA VAL A 343 -15.98 41.90 -25.81
C VAL A 343 -16.18 42.33 -27.25
N LYS A 344 -15.11 42.23 -28.03
CA LYS A 344 -15.09 42.40 -29.48
C LYS A 344 -14.76 41.07 -30.15
N TYR A 345 -15.63 40.66 -31.06
CA TYR A 345 -15.48 39.45 -31.86
C TYR A 345 -14.87 39.76 -33.25
N SER A 346 -14.20 38.76 -33.81
CA SER A 346 -13.65 38.77 -35.16
C SER A 346 -13.72 37.35 -35.73
N ASP A 347 -13.87 37.22 -37.04
CA ASP A 347 -13.83 35.92 -37.74
C ASP A 347 -12.40 35.44 -38.05
N TYR A 348 -11.38 36.19 -37.63
CA TYR A 348 -9.98 35.94 -37.93
C TYR A 348 -9.11 35.79 -36.69
N VAL A 349 -9.47 36.44 -35.59
CA VAL A 349 -8.72 36.42 -34.33
C VAL A 349 -9.65 36.10 -33.17
N VAL A 350 -9.08 35.52 -32.11
CA VAL A 350 -9.80 35.21 -30.88
C VAL A 350 -10.43 36.47 -30.24
N PRO A 351 -11.51 36.33 -29.44
CA PRO A 351 -12.19 37.47 -28.84
C PRO A 351 -11.26 38.33 -27.97
N SER A 352 -11.43 39.65 -28.03
CA SER A 352 -10.62 40.63 -27.29
C SER A 352 -11.50 41.62 -26.53
N ILE A 353 -10.95 42.34 -25.55
CA ILE A 353 -11.66 43.42 -24.86
C ILE A 353 -11.43 44.73 -25.59
N ASP A 354 -12.49 45.45 -25.94
CA ASP A 354 -12.39 46.79 -26.54
C ASP A 354 -12.78 47.93 -25.59
N THR A 355 -13.45 47.61 -24.49
CA THR A 355 -13.83 48.56 -23.43
C THR A 355 -13.53 47.96 -22.07
N HIS A 356 -12.62 48.60 -21.34
CA HIS A 356 -12.14 48.18 -20.02
C HIS A 356 -12.87 48.95 -18.91
N VAL A 357 -13.41 48.25 -17.91
CA VAL A 357 -14.23 48.89 -16.85
C VAL A 357 -13.45 49.81 -15.92
N LEU A 358 -12.13 49.64 -15.86
CA LEU A 358 -11.23 50.45 -15.03
C LEU A 358 -10.24 51.25 -15.87
N ALA A 359 -10.45 51.46 -17.18
CA ALA A 359 -9.48 52.19 -18.02
C ALA A 359 -9.23 53.62 -17.51
N GLU A 360 -10.30 54.40 -17.33
CA GLU A 360 -10.21 55.84 -17.04
C GLU A 360 -10.14 56.14 -15.53
N ASP A 361 -10.77 55.34 -14.67
CA ASP A 361 -10.92 55.62 -13.24
C ASP A 361 -10.63 54.40 -12.36
N LYS A 362 -9.48 54.41 -11.68
CA LYS A 362 -9.10 53.39 -10.69
C LYS A 362 -10.06 53.33 -9.50
N ALA A 363 -10.64 54.46 -9.10
CA ALA A 363 -11.55 54.52 -7.95
C ALA A 363 -12.88 53.79 -8.22
N ALA A 364 -13.20 53.51 -9.49
CA ALA A 364 -14.33 52.67 -9.85
C ALA A 364 -14.21 51.24 -9.31
N LEU A 365 -13.00 50.76 -8.97
CA LEU A 365 -12.77 49.46 -8.33
C LEU A 365 -13.60 49.30 -7.05
N ALA A 366 -13.75 50.37 -6.25
CA ALA A 366 -14.54 50.34 -5.02
C ALA A 366 -16.05 50.11 -5.25
N LYS A 367 -16.52 50.25 -6.49
CA LYS A 367 -17.92 50.06 -6.90
C LYS A 367 -18.12 48.75 -7.67
N VAL A 368 -17.05 48.02 -7.98
CA VAL A 368 -17.12 46.74 -8.69
C VAL A 368 -17.90 45.74 -7.83
N ARG A 369 -18.92 45.12 -8.41
CA ARG A 369 -19.69 44.05 -7.78
C ARG A 369 -19.12 42.72 -8.20
N MET A 370 -19.02 41.80 -7.25
CA MET A 370 -18.60 40.43 -7.52
C MET A 370 -19.62 39.76 -8.46
N PRO A 371 -19.21 39.27 -9.64
CA PRO A 371 -20.10 38.55 -10.54
C PRO A 371 -20.59 37.25 -9.90
N ASP A 372 -21.88 36.95 -10.05
CA ASP A 372 -22.46 35.66 -9.66
C ASP A 372 -22.24 34.64 -10.79
N PRO A 373 -21.49 33.54 -10.56
CA PRO A 373 -21.32 32.43 -11.51
C PRO A 373 -22.60 31.90 -12.15
N TYR A 374 -23.72 31.99 -11.44
CA TYR A 374 -24.99 31.38 -11.84
C TYR A 374 -25.99 32.37 -12.44
N ALA A 375 -25.66 33.66 -12.50
CA ALA A 375 -26.57 34.68 -13.01
C ALA A 375 -25.94 35.75 -13.93
N THR A 376 -24.60 35.85 -13.99
CA THR A 376 -23.95 37.01 -14.63
C THR A 376 -23.41 36.66 -16.02
N ALA A 377 -23.83 37.42 -17.03
CA ALA A 377 -23.34 37.32 -18.41
C ALA A 377 -23.34 35.87 -18.92
N ARG A 378 -22.24 35.43 -19.57
CA ARG A 378 -22.08 34.08 -20.14
C ARG A 378 -21.62 33.01 -19.14
N LEU A 379 -21.43 33.34 -17.86
CA LEU A 379 -20.97 32.38 -16.86
C LEU A 379 -21.95 31.19 -16.66
N PRO A 380 -23.28 31.39 -16.56
CA PRO A 380 -24.20 30.29 -16.31
C PRO A 380 -24.25 29.30 -17.47
N GLU A 381 -24.22 29.81 -18.70
CA GLU A 381 -24.20 29.00 -19.92
C GLU A 381 -22.90 28.17 -20.01
N PHE A 382 -21.76 28.73 -19.62
CA PHE A 382 -20.51 27.97 -19.55
C PHE A 382 -20.56 26.84 -18.51
N LEU A 383 -21.26 27.03 -17.38
CA LEU A 383 -21.48 25.93 -16.41
C LEU A 383 -22.36 24.83 -17.02
N GLU A 384 -23.40 25.19 -17.79
CA GLU A 384 -24.22 24.23 -18.53
C GLU A 384 -23.38 23.42 -19.54
N GLN A 385 -22.48 24.10 -20.25
CA GLN A 385 -21.51 23.45 -21.14
C GLN A 385 -20.64 22.42 -20.41
N CYS A 386 -20.07 22.80 -19.27
CA CYS A 386 -19.25 21.92 -18.44
C CYS A 386 -20.03 20.69 -17.96
N GLU A 387 -21.24 20.88 -17.44
CA GLU A 387 -22.10 19.79 -17.00
C GLU A 387 -22.47 18.84 -18.14
N THR A 388 -22.74 19.38 -19.32
CA THR A 388 -23.14 18.58 -20.48
C THR A 388 -21.99 17.69 -20.96
N LEU A 389 -20.77 18.22 -21.01
CA LEU A 389 -19.58 17.41 -21.34
C LEU A 389 -19.31 16.30 -20.32
N VAL A 390 -19.52 16.57 -19.01
CA VAL A 390 -19.41 15.54 -17.97
C VAL A 390 -20.50 14.47 -18.12
N LYS A 391 -21.74 14.88 -18.42
CA LYS A 391 -22.88 13.97 -18.63
C LYS A 391 -22.73 13.11 -19.90
N ALA A 392 -21.99 13.58 -20.90
CA ALA A 392 -21.69 12.83 -22.12
C ALA A 392 -20.86 11.55 -21.88
N LYS A 393 -20.15 11.44 -20.74
CA LYS A 393 -19.36 10.26 -20.33
C LYS A 393 -18.43 9.72 -21.42
N LEU A 394 -17.82 10.62 -22.18
CA LEU A 394 -16.81 10.26 -23.17
C LEU A 394 -15.66 9.47 -22.50
N PRO A 395 -15.07 8.46 -23.15
CA PRO A 395 -13.94 7.69 -22.60
C PRO A 395 -12.62 8.47 -22.69
N THR A 396 -12.66 9.73 -22.26
CA THR A 396 -11.57 10.72 -22.28
C THR A 396 -11.62 11.57 -21.01
N ALA A 397 -10.55 12.31 -20.70
CA ALA A 397 -10.62 13.31 -19.63
C ALA A 397 -11.35 14.56 -20.13
N THR A 398 -12.10 15.24 -19.26
CA THR A 398 -12.74 16.53 -19.57
C THR A 398 -12.22 17.60 -18.62
N GLY A 399 -11.90 18.77 -19.17
CA GLY A 399 -11.42 19.94 -18.42
C GLY A 399 -12.16 21.20 -18.83
N ALA A 400 -12.12 22.22 -17.99
CA ALA A 400 -12.62 23.56 -18.28
C ALA A 400 -11.46 24.56 -18.20
N VAL A 401 -11.48 25.54 -19.10
CA VAL A 401 -10.53 26.65 -19.10
C VAL A 401 -11.24 27.87 -18.52
N ALA A 402 -10.83 28.26 -17.32
CA ALA A 402 -11.15 29.54 -16.71
C ALA A 402 -9.97 30.50 -16.87
N VAL A 403 -10.22 31.81 -16.73
CA VAL A 403 -9.15 32.81 -16.74
C VAL A 403 -8.67 33.06 -15.31
N GLY A 404 -7.36 33.15 -15.12
CA GLY A 404 -6.78 33.42 -13.80
C GLY A 404 -6.86 34.90 -13.38
N PRO A 405 -6.59 35.19 -12.10
CA PRO A 405 -6.79 36.51 -11.52
C PRO A 405 -5.98 37.63 -12.17
N TRP A 406 -4.75 37.39 -12.61
CA TRP A 406 -3.89 38.44 -13.19
C TRP A 406 -4.39 38.87 -14.56
N THR A 407 -4.73 37.89 -15.41
CA THR A 407 -5.29 38.19 -16.73
C THR A 407 -6.66 38.85 -16.64
N ILE A 408 -7.52 38.45 -15.70
CA ILE A 408 -8.80 39.17 -15.48
C ILE A 408 -8.53 40.62 -15.06
N ALA A 409 -7.61 40.84 -14.11
CA ALA A 409 -7.25 42.17 -13.64
C ALA A 409 -6.76 43.07 -14.79
N MET A 410 -5.84 42.53 -15.60
CA MET A 410 -5.31 43.23 -16.76
C MET A 410 -6.39 43.56 -17.80
N LEU A 411 -7.31 42.62 -18.06
CA LEU A 411 -8.44 42.84 -18.96
C LEU A 411 -9.47 43.84 -18.40
N MET A 412 -9.58 43.99 -17.08
CA MET A 412 -10.42 45.03 -16.47
C MET A 412 -9.78 46.42 -16.52
N ARG A 413 -8.45 46.51 -16.41
CA ARG A 413 -7.70 47.78 -16.32
C ARG A 413 -7.27 48.34 -17.67
N ASN A 414 -7.01 47.50 -18.67
CA ASN A 414 -6.21 47.74 -19.87
C ASN A 414 -4.73 47.29 -19.66
N PRO A 415 -4.15 46.49 -20.57
CA PRO A 415 -2.77 45.99 -20.44
C PRO A 415 -1.70 47.06 -20.26
N GLU A 416 -1.71 48.13 -21.04
CA GLU A 416 -0.68 49.16 -20.99
C GLU A 416 -0.72 49.91 -19.65
N LEU A 417 -1.92 50.30 -19.22
CA LEU A 417 -2.13 50.95 -17.92
C LEU A 417 -1.79 50.02 -16.76
N MET A 418 -2.18 48.74 -16.84
CA MET A 418 -1.86 47.74 -15.82
C MET A 418 -0.35 47.60 -15.62
N LEU A 419 0.43 47.60 -16.70
CA LEU A 419 1.89 47.53 -16.64
C LEU A 419 2.50 48.79 -16.02
N LEU A 420 2.03 49.98 -16.40
CA LEU A 420 2.47 51.25 -15.79
C LEU A 420 2.15 51.27 -14.28
N ASP A 421 0.97 50.79 -13.90
CA ASP A 421 0.51 50.75 -12.52
C ASP A 421 1.35 49.82 -11.62
N THR A 422 2.05 48.82 -12.19
CA THR A 422 3.01 48.01 -11.40
C THR A 422 4.17 48.85 -10.83
N PHE A 423 4.46 50.00 -11.45
CA PHE A 423 5.47 50.95 -10.97
C PHE A 423 4.83 52.14 -10.27
N GLU A 424 3.75 52.70 -10.83
CA GLU A 424 3.16 53.96 -10.36
C GLU A 424 2.22 53.80 -9.17
N ASP A 425 1.54 52.66 -9.06
CA ASP A 425 0.51 52.42 -8.03
C ASP A 425 0.39 50.92 -7.67
N PRO A 426 1.42 50.33 -7.03
CA PRO A 426 1.41 48.91 -6.64
C PRO A 426 0.24 48.52 -5.73
N ASP A 427 -0.21 49.43 -4.87
CA ASP A 427 -1.32 49.19 -3.94
C ASP A 427 -2.64 48.97 -4.68
N PHE A 428 -2.89 49.74 -5.77
CA PHE A 428 -4.04 49.50 -6.64
C PHE A 428 -3.99 48.12 -7.30
N ILE A 429 -2.81 47.67 -7.76
CA ILE A 429 -2.63 46.33 -8.34
C ILE A 429 -3.02 45.25 -7.31
N HIS A 430 -2.52 45.36 -6.08
CA HIS A 430 -2.85 44.41 -5.02
C HIS A 430 -4.34 44.41 -4.65
N ALA A 431 -4.98 45.58 -4.64
CA ALA A 431 -6.41 45.71 -4.42
C ALA A 431 -7.23 45.04 -5.54
N LEU A 432 -6.82 45.25 -6.80
CA LEU A 432 -7.47 44.63 -7.96
C LEU A 432 -7.28 43.10 -7.95
N MET A 433 -6.05 42.64 -7.69
CA MET A 433 -5.73 41.20 -7.59
C MET A 433 -6.52 40.52 -6.48
N ARG A 434 -6.79 41.20 -5.36
CA ARG A 434 -7.67 40.66 -4.31
C ARG A 434 -9.07 40.37 -4.85
N VAL A 435 -9.67 41.32 -5.57
CA VAL A 435 -11.00 41.17 -6.17
C VAL A 435 -11.03 40.03 -7.17
N THR A 436 -10.07 39.98 -8.10
CA THR A 436 -10.07 38.95 -9.13
C THR A 436 -9.73 37.56 -8.58
N THR A 437 -8.90 37.46 -7.55
CA THR A 437 -8.60 36.18 -6.88
C THR A 437 -9.81 35.64 -6.12
N ASP A 438 -10.56 36.50 -5.43
CA ASP A 438 -11.80 36.10 -4.77
C ASP A 438 -12.86 35.64 -5.78
N PHE A 439 -12.92 36.30 -6.93
CA PHE A 439 -13.74 35.83 -8.05
C PHE A 439 -13.28 34.47 -8.58
N CYS A 440 -11.98 34.27 -8.86
CA CYS A 440 -11.47 32.99 -9.37
C CYS A 440 -11.76 31.82 -8.42
N LYS A 441 -11.75 32.06 -7.10
CA LYS A 441 -12.18 31.05 -6.11
C LYS A 441 -13.66 30.72 -6.22
N LEU A 442 -14.51 31.75 -6.28
CA LEU A 442 -15.96 31.60 -6.41
C LEU A 442 -16.32 30.89 -7.73
N TRP A 443 -15.71 31.34 -8.82
CA TRP A 443 -15.91 30.82 -10.16
C TRP A 443 -15.40 29.39 -10.32
N GLY A 444 -14.18 29.11 -9.85
CA GLY A 444 -13.63 27.76 -9.87
C GLY A 444 -14.41 26.80 -8.96
N ASP A 445 -14.93 27.24 -7.80
CA ASP A 445 -15.82 26.41 -6.97
C ASP A 445 -17.12 26.05 -7.73
N ALA A 446 -17.65 26.95 -8.55
CA ALA A 446 -18.81 26.67 -9.40
C ALA A 446 -18.48 25.67 -10.52
N ILE A 447 -17.34 25.83 -11.20
CA ILE A 447 -16.87 24.90 -12.24
C ILE A 447 -16.64 23.51 -11.65
N VAL A 448 -15.95 23.40 -10.52
CA VAL A 448 -15.63 22.12 -9.85
C VAL A 448 -16.90 21.34 -9.50
N LYS A 449 -17.99 22.01 -9.11
CA LYS A 449 -19.28 21.35 -8.81
C LYS A 449 -19.87 20.58 -9.98
N THR A 450 -19.53 20.96 -11.22
CA THR A 450 -19.99 20.23 -12.43
C THR A 450 -19.32 18.86 -12.57
N GLY A 451 -18.19 18.63 -11.89
CA GLY A 451 -17.37 17.42 -11.98
C GLY A 451 -16.31 17.45 -13.10
N ILE A 452 -16.16 18.58 -13.80
CA ILE A 452 -15.12 18.79 -14.83
C ILE A 452 -13.78 19.16 -14.18
N GLY A 453 -12.65 18.86 -14.85
CA GLY A 453 -11.33 19.29 -14.40
C GLY A 453 -11.18 20.82 -14.48
N LEU A 454 -10.40 21.42 -13.58
CA LEU A 454 -10.21 22.88 -13.51
C LEU A 454 -8.82 23.30 -14.02
N SER A 455 -8.79 24.23 -14.97
CA SER A 455 -7.59 24.90 -15.45
C SER A 455 -7.77 26.41 -15.40
N PHE A 456 -6.74 27.15 -14.99
CA PHE A 456 -6.64 28.59 -15.14
C PHE A 456 -5.64 28.96 -16.24
N SER A 457 -6.07 29.77 -17.20
CA SER A 457 -5.21 30.34 -18.23
C SER A 457 -4.81 31.76 -17.83
N GLU A 458 -3.51 32.05 -17.91
CA GLU A 458 -2.86 33.28 -17.46
C GLU A 458 -1.90 33.83 -18.53
N PRO A 459 -2.35 34.09 -19.77
CA PRO A 459 -1.48 34.53 -20.86
C PRO A 459 -0.66 35.78 -20.52
N THR A 460 -1.24 36.70 -19.72
CA THR A 460 -0.59 37.97 -19.37
C THR A 460 0.40 37.85 -18.20
N ALA A 461 0.49 36.69 -17.55
CA ALA A 461 1.53 36.39 -16.56
C ALA A 461 2.86 35.93 -17.21
N SER A 462 2.92 35.93 -18.55
CA SER A 462 4.09 35.56 -19.33
C SER A 462 5.30 36.44 -19.04
N ILE A 463 6.47 35.82 -18.98
CA ILE A 463 7.75 36.55 -18.85
C ILE A 463 8.16 37.24 -20.17
N SER A 464 7.46 36.95 -21.26
CA SER A 464 7.51 37.78 -22.46
C SER A 464 6.90 39.18 -22.25
N LEU A 465 6.01 39.34 -21.27
CA LEU A 465 5.27 40.58 -21.01
C LEU A 465 5.69 41.28 -19.70
N ILE A 466 5.96 40.51 -18.65
CA ILE A 466 6.34 41.02 -17.31
C ILE A 466 7.66 40.44 -16.83
N SER A 467 8.35 41.13 -15.93
CA SER A 467 9.56 40.57 -15.31
C SER A 467 9.21 39.43 -14.35
N PRO A 468 10.15 38.50 -14.08
CA PRO A 468 9.97 37.49 -13.04
C PRO A 468 9.72 38.09 -11.65
N ASP A 469 10.26 39.28 -11.37
CA ASP A 469 10.06 39.97 -10.10
C ASP A 469 8.62 40.51 -9.99
N ASN A 470 8.08 41.08 -11.07
CA ASN A 470 6.65 41.44 -11.12
C ASN A 470 5.75 40.23 -10.91
N TYR A 471 6.09 39.07 -11.46
CA TYR A 471 5.35 37.83 -11.19
C TYR A 471 5.39 37.48 -9.70
N ARG A 472 6.57 37.53 -9.06
CA ARG A 472 6.74 37.18 -7.64
C ARG A 472 6.00 38.13 -6.70
N ASP A 473 5.96 39.41 -7.03
CA ASP A 473 5.33 40.43 -6.19
C ASP A 473 3.81 40.45 -6.37
N PHE A 474 3.34 40.50 -7.63
CA PHE A 474 1.94 40.78 -7.93
C PHE A 474 1.08 39.54 -8.21
N ILE A 475 1.68 38.39 -8.53
CA ILE A 475 0.94 37.22 -9.04
C ILE A 475 1.13 35.99 -8.14
N ALA A 476 2.37 35.63 -7.83
CA ALA A 476 2.71 34.42 -7.09
C ALA A 476 1.96 34.27 -5.75
N PRO A 477 1.78 35.32 -4.92
CA PRO A 477 1.04 35.20 -3.66
C PRO A 477 -0.42 34.81 -3.88
N TYR A 478 -1.05 35.37 -4.90
CA TYR A 478 -2.45 35.13 -5.25
C TYR A 478 -2.64 33.77 -5.94
N HIS A 479 -1.71 33.38 -6.81
CA HIS A 479 -1.67 32.01 -7.36
C HIS A 479 -1.57 30.97 -6.26
N LYS A 480 -0.67 31.16 -5.29
CA LYS A 480 -0.53 30.26 -4.14
C LYS A 480 -1.84 30.17 -3.35
N GLU A 481 -2.46 31.30 -3.04
CA GLU A 481 -3.73 31.34 -2.33
C GLU A 481 -4.87 30.64 -3.09
N LEU A 482 -4.93 30.83 -4.40
CA LEU A 482 -5.91 30.19 -5.28
C LEU A 482 -5.72 28.67 -5.30
N VAL A 483 -4.48 28.21 -5.46
CA VAL A 483 -4.14 26.78 -5.45
C VAL A 483 -4.43 26.16 -4.09
N GLU A 484 -4.07 26.81 -2.98
CA GLU A 484 -4.34 26.33 -1.63
C GLU A 484 -5.84 26.16 -1.36
N HIS A 485 -6.68 27.08 -1.87
CA HIS A 485 -8.14 26.99 -1.78
C HIS A 485 -8.70 25.71 -2.42
N PHE A 486 -8.22 25.35 -3.62
CA PHE A 486 -8.65 24.14 -4.32
C PHE A 486 -8.00 22.86 -3.79
N LYS A 487 -6.73 22.94 -3.35
CA LYS A 487 -6.03 21.84 -2.68
C LYS A 487 -6.74 21.41 -1.41
N ALA A 488 -7.25 22.36 -0.61
CA ALA A 488 -8.06 22.06 0.58
C ALA A 488 -9.34 21.27 0.25
N ARG A 489 -9.83 21.38 -0.99
CA ARG A 489 -11.00 20.66 -1.53
C ARG A 489 -10.62 19.39 -2.30
N LYS A 490 -9.34 18.98 -2.28
CA LYS A 490 -8.79 17.83 -3.03
C LYS A 490 -8.93 17.96 -4.56
N VAL A 491 -8.91 19.20 -5.06
CA VAL A 491 -8.92 19.50 -6.49
C VAL A 491 -7.52 19.94 -6.90
N GLY A 492 -6.96 19.28 -7.92
CA GLY A 492 -5.75 19.72 -8.59
C GLY A 492 -6.07 20.85 -9.57
N VAL A 493 -5.18 21.83 -9.65
CA VAL A 493 -5.34 22.99 -10.53
C VAL A 493 -4.26 22.93 -11.61
N THR A 494 -4.69 22.99 -12.86
CA THR A 494 -3.81 23.21 -14.01
C THR A 494 -3.63 24.70 -14.23
N THR A 495 -2.42 25.13 -14.61
CA THR A 495 -2.19 26.48 -15.13
C THR A 495 -1.66 26.41 -16.55
N HIS A 496 -2.11 27.33 -17.40
CA HIS A 496 -1.53 27.59 -18.71
C HIS A 496 -1.00 29.02 -18.75
N ILE A 497 0.25 29.23 -19.16
CA ILE A 497 0.82 30.57 -19.35
C ILE A 497 1.49 30.60 -20.72
N CYS A 498 1.10 31.57 -21.55
CA CYS A 498 1.63 31.76 -22.90
C CYS A 498 3.07 32.32 -22.87
N GLY A 499 3.78 32.25 -24.00
CA GLY A 499 5.15 32.74 -24.15
C GLY A 499 6.18 32.17 -23.17
N THR A 500 7.20 32.97 -22.85
CA THR A 500 8.33 32.55 -22.01
C THR A 500 7.92 32.41 -20.55
N THR A 501 8.18 31.24 -19.94
CA THR A 501 7.78 30.89 -18.57
C THR A 501 8.87 30.17 -17.77
N TYR A 502 9.92 29.66 -18.43
CA TYR A 502 11.01 28.94 -17.75
C TYR A 502 11.66 29.69 -16.56
N PRO A 503 11.73 31.05 -16.52
CA PRO A 503 12.30 31.76 -15.36
C PRO A 503 11.48 31.63 -14.08
N ILE A 504 10.21 31.23 -14.17
CA ILE A 504 9.27 31.15 -13.04
C ILE A 504 8.76 29.73 -12.74
N TYR A 505 9.35 28.69 -13.34
CA TYR A 505 8.93 27.31 -13.09
C TYR A 505 8.98 26.89 -11.63
N GLU A 506 10.04 27.27 -10.90
CA GLU A 506 10.11 26.95 -9.47
C GLU A 506 9.04 27.72 -8.68
N ASP A 507 8.73 28.96 -9.07
CA ASP A 507 7.67 29.77 -8.46
C ASP A 507 6.28 29.11 -8.68
N LEU A 508 6.01 28.58 -9.87
CA LEU A 508 4.76 27.84 -10.17
C LEU A 508 4.66 26.54 -9.35
N LEU A 509 5.76 25.80 -9.21
CA LEU A 509 5.81 24.58 -8.40
C LEU A 509 5.64 24.89 -6.90
N GLN A 510 6.21 25.99 -6.41
CA GLN A 510 6.08 26.44 -5.03
C GLN A 510 4.67 26.97 -4.71
N ALA A 511 4.01 27.61 -5.67
CA ALA A 511 2.59 27.96 -5.56
C ALA A 511 1.71 26.71 -5.43
N GLY A 512 2.19 25.56 -5.91
CA GLY A 512 1.57 24.25 -5.70
C GLY A 512 0.77 23.73 -6.90
N PHE A 513 0.93 24.34 -8.09
CA PHE A 513 0.31 23.83 -9.31
C PHE A 513 0.74 22.39 -9.57
N THR A 514 -0.24 21.51 -9.81
CA THR A 514 0.01 20.07 -10.01
C THR A 514 0.26 19.72 -11.47
N THR A 515 -0.15 20.62 -12.37
CA THR A 515 -0.08 20.48 -13.81
C THR A 515 0.19 21.85 -14.42
N ILE A 516 1.18 21.94 -15.30
CA ILE A 516 1.62 23.18 -15.91
C ILE A 516 1.68 22.97 -17.41
N SER A 517 0.91 23.78 -18.14
CA SER A 517 0.94 23.92 -19.58
C SER A 517 1.71 25.18 -19.92
N PHE A 518 2.63 25.09 -20.88
CA PHE A 518 3.47 26.22 -21.27
C PHE A 518 3.72 26.21 -22.77
N ASP A 519 3.90 27.42 -23.28
CA ASP A 519 4.12 27.72 -24.69
C ASP A 519 5.58 27.47 -25.10
N LEU A 520 5.96 27.94 -26.29
CA LEU A 520 7.34 28.04 -26.74
C LEU A 520 8.02 29.29 -26.15
N ASP A 521 9.34 29.24 -26.06
CA ASP A 521 10.15 30.39 -25.66
C ASP A 521 10.19 31.43 -26.78
N GLN A 522 9.90 32.69 -26.45
CA GLN A 522 9.78 33.80 -27.39
C GLN A 522 11.01 34.71 -27.43
N GLN A 523 12.17 34.22 -26.98
CA GLN A 523 13.43 34.97 -27.07
C GLN A 523 13.70 35.45 -28.49
N ALA A 524 13.97 36.76 -28.62
CA ALA A 524 14.22 37.38 -29.92
C ALA A 524 15.57 36.93 -30.53
N ASP A 525 16.54 36.56 -29.68
CA ASP A 525 17.81 35.97 -30.09
C ASP A 525 17.70 34.43 -30.04
N PRO A 526 17.75 33.72 -31.18
CA PRO A 526 17.74 32.26 -31.21
C PRO A 526 18.87 31.60 -30.40
N ALA A 527 20.00 32.30 -30.19
CA ALA A 527 21.09 31.80 -29.36
C ALA A 527 20.75 31.74 -27.87
N LEU A 528 19.71 32.46 -27.44
CA LEU A 528 19.20 32.48 -26.07
C LEU A 528 17.95 31.61 -25.88
N HIS A 529 17.47 30.96 -26.95
CA HIS A 529 16.28 30.13 -26.91
C HIS A 529 16.43 28.95 -25.96
N VAL A 530 15.41 28.73 -25.13
CA VAL A 530 15.34 27.60 -24.19
C VAL A 530 14.18 26.69 -24.58
N ASP A 531 14.48 25.39 -24.74
CA ASP A 531 13.42 24.37 -24.79
C ASP A 531 12.69 24.32 -23.44
N GLN A 532 11.52 24.96 -23.41
CA GLN A 532 10.71 25.13 -22.21
C GLN A 532 10.25 23.78 -21.64
N LEU A 533 10.02 22.77 -22.48
CA LEU A 533 9.61 21.44 -22.04
C LEU A 533 10.76 20.71 -21.37
N GLU A 534 11.91 20.63 -22.04
CA GLU A 534 13.09 20.01 -21.45
C GLU A 534 13.47 20.68 -20.13
N ARG A 535 13.49 22.02 -20.12
CA ARG A 535 13.79 22.80 -18.92
C ARG A 535 12.80 22.52 -17.80
N PHE A 536 11.51 22.41 -18.12
CA PHE A 536 10.48 22.09 -17.12
C PHE A 536 10.73 20.72 -16.51
N MET A 537 10.99 19.69 -17.33
CA MET A 537 11.23 18.33 -16.83
C MET A 537 12.43 18.29 -15.87
N GLN A 538 13.51 19.01 -16.19
CA GLN A 538 14.70 19.14 -15.33
C GLN A 538 14.40 19.81 -13.97
N VAL A 539 13.56 20.84 -13.96
CA VAL A 539 13.19 21.60 -12.75
C VAL A 539 12.14 20.84 -11.93
N ALA A 540 11.08 20.36 -12.56
CA ALA A 540 9.97 19.70 -11.91
C ALA A 540 10.37 18.39 -11.24
N ARG A 541 11.26 17.59 -11.86
CA ARG A 541 11.72 16.28 -11.31
C ARG A 541 10.56 15.40 -10.84
N GLY A 542 9.48 15.36 -11.63
CA GLY A 542 8.26 14.61 -11.33
C GLY A 542 7.28 15.27 -10.35
N ARG A 543 7.58 16.46 -9.79
CA ARG A 543 6.69 17.17 -8.85
C ARG A 543 5.35 17.61 -9.46
N ALA A 544 5.31 17.88 -10.78
CA ALA A 544 4.12 18.31 -11.52
C ALA A 544 4.03 17.62 -12.89
N VAL A 545 2.85 17.66 -13.50
CA VAL A 545 2.61 17.19 -14.88
C VAL A 545 2.95 18.30 -15.85
N ALA A 546 3.71 18.01 -16.90
CA ALA A 546 3.88 18.90 -18.05
C ALA A 546 2.78 18.67 -19.10
N ILE A 547 2.28 19.76 -19.69
CA ILE A 547 1.41 19.73 -20.86
C ILE A 547 2.03 20.58 -21.96
N GLY A 548 2.28 19.99 -23.13
CA GLY A 548 2.78 20.73 -24.29
C GLY A 548 3.86 19.96 -25.07
N ASN A 549 4.70 20.63 -25.85
CA ASN A 549 4.48 22.01 -26.30
C ASN A 549 4.76 22.16 -27.80
N VAL A 550 4.18 21.26 -28.62
CA VAL A 550 4.25 21.35 -30.09
C VAL A 550 3.80 22.73 -30.56
N ASP A 551 4.56 23.37 -31.46
CA ASP A 551 4.21 24.70 -32.00
C ASP A 551 2.79 24.74 -32.57
N ALA A 552 1.92 25.55 -31.96
CA ALA A 552 0.53 25.70 -32.38
C ALA A 552 0.39 26.36 -33.75
N THR A 553 1.36 27.20 -34.15
CA THR A 553 1.32 27.94 -35.43
C THR A 553 1.51 27.03 -36.65
N MET A 554 2.22 25.89 -36.48
CA MET A 554 2.41 24.90 -37.53
C MET A 554 1.09 24.29 -38.02
N PHE A 555 0.01 24.38 -37.24
CA PHE A 555 -1.28 23.81 -37.61
C PHE A 555 -2.00 24.59 -38.72
N GLU A 556 -1.62 25.84 -39.01
CA GLU A 556 -2.11 26.54 -40.21
C GLU A 556 -1.57 25.93 -41.50
N LYS A 557 -0.29 25.55 -41.48
CA LYS A 557 0.40 25.01 -42.64
C LYS A 557 1.66 24.27 -42.23
N THR A 558 1.68 22.96 -42.42
CA THR A 558 2.85 22.11 -42.18
C THR A 558 2.86 20.93 -43.15
N THR A 559 3.88 20.09 -43.07
CA THR A 559 3.88 18.75 -43.68
C THR A 559 3.77 17.69 -42.60
N LYS A 560 3.42 16.47 -43.00
CA LYS A 560 3.36 15.33 -42.10
C LYS A 560 4.71 15.11 -41.40
N GLU A 561 5.80 15.18 -42.16
CA GLU A 561 7.16 14.92 -41.68
C GLU A 561 7.59 15.98 -40.65
N ALA A 562 7.29 17.27 -40.90
CA ALA A 562 7.59 18.33 -39.96
C ALA A 562 6.81 18.20 -38.64
N MET A 563 5.53 17.77 -38.72
CA MET A 563 4.73 17.47 -37.54
C MET A 563 5.28 16.27 -36.75
N GLU A 564 5.71 15.20 -37.44
CA GLU A 564 6.33 14.04 -36.80
C GLU A 564 7.63 14.43 -36.06
N VAL A 565 8.48 15.28 -36.67
CA VAL A 565 9.70 15.79 -36.02
C VAL A 565 9.39 16.53 -34.72
N GLU A 566 8.37 17.39 -34.72
CA GLU A 566 8.01 18.19 -33.55
C GLU A 566 7.37 17.34 -32.44
N VAL A 567 6.57 16.33 -32.81
CA VAL A 567 6.07 15.32 -31.87
C VAL A 567 7.23 14.54 -31.24
N HIS A 568 8.21 14.11 -32.05
CA HIS A 568 9.40 13.42 -31.56
C HIS A 568 10.20 14.27 -30.56
N ARG A 569 10.43 15.55 -30.87
CA ARG A 569 11.10 16.48 -29.94
C ARG A 569 10.45 16.47 -28.56
N CYS A 570 9.12 16.55 -28.51
CA CYS A 570 8.38 16.54 -27.25
C CYS A 570 8.47 15.20 -26.51
N LEU A 571 8.35 14.09 -27.25
CA LEU A 571 8.43 12.74 -26.67
C LEU A 571 9.81 12.45 -26.09
N ASP A 572 10.88 12.80 -26.80
CA ASP A 572 12.26 12.61 -26.37
C ASP A 572 12.58 13.42 -25.11
N ALA A 573 12.05 14.65 -25.02
CA ALA A 573 12.26 15.52 -23.87
C ALA A 573 11.58 15.01 -22.58
N ALA A 574 10.38 14.42 -22.68
CA ALA A 574 9.51 14.24 -21.51
C ALA A 574 8.97 12.82 -21.29
N ALA A 575 8.74 12.01 -22.33
CA ALA A 575 7.90 10.81 -22.21
C ALA A 575 8.47 9.75 -21.24
N ARG A 576 9.80 9.58 -21.21
CA ARG A 576 10.47 8.60 -20.34
C ARG A 576 10.29 8.85 -18.83
N GLN A 577 9.98 10.08 -18.44
CA GLN A 577 9.81 10.46 -17.04
C GLN A 577 8.37 10.27 -16.53
N SER A 578 7.42 9.90 -17.40
CA SER A 578 5.97 10.04 -17.14
C SER A 578 5.63 11.48 -16.73
N GLY A 579 4.45 11.72 -16.16
CA GLY A 579 4.03 13.06 -15.76
C GLY A 579 3.97 14.03 -16.93
N PHE A 580 3.66 13.53 -18.12
CA PHE A 580 3.65 14.31 -19.36
C PHE A 580 2.37 14.01 -20.15
N ILE A 581 1.76 15.06 -20.69
CA ILE A 581 0.66 14.99 -21.65
C ILE A 581 1.12 15.77 -22.88
N LEU A 582 1.21 15.07 -24.02
CA LEU A 582 1.61 15.71 -25.27
C LEU A 582 0.48 16.63 -25.75
N SER A 583 0.80 17.89 -25.96
CA SER A 583 -0.16 18.89 -26.39
C SER A 583 0.49 19.96 -27.24
N THR A 584 -0.34 20.82 -27.81
CA THR A 584 0.12 22.04 -28.45
C THR A 584 0.58 23.04 -27.40
N SER A 585 1.48 23.91 -27.79
CA SER A 585 2.06 25.00 -26.98
C SER A 585 1.01 26.03 -26.58
N CYS A 586 -0.02 26.25 -27.42
CA CYS A 586 -1.15 27.13 -27.15
C CYS A 586 -2.40 26.64 -27.92
N GLU A 587 -3.49 27.42 -27.89
CA GLU A 587 -4.63 27.25 -28.81
C GLU A 587 -4.15 27.29 -30.26
N ILE A 588 -4.54 26.29 -31.05
CA ILE A 588 -4.26 26.29 -32.48
C ILE A 588 -5.11 27.33 -33.20
N PRO A 589 -4.60 27.96 -34.28
CA PRO A 589 -5.36 28.98 -34.99
C PRO A 589 -6.73 28.48 -35.46
N PRO A 590 -7.80 29.31 -35.42
CA PRO A 590 -9.16 28.86 -35.75
C PRO A 590 -9.31 28.27 -37.15
N ARG A 591 -8.45 28.71 -38.09
CA ARG A 591 -8.41 28.24 -39.50
C ARG A 591 -7.29 27.25 -39.77
N SER A 592 -6.83 26.55 -38.74
CA SER A 592 -5.86 25.46 -38.88
C SER A 592 -6.31 24.42 -39.91
N ASP A 593 -5.37 23.74 -40.54
CA ASP A 593 -5.64 22.62 -41.43
C ASP A 593 -6.10 21.40 -40.60
N PRO A 594 -7.33 20.89 -40.79
CA PRO A 594 -7.80 19.68 -40.11
C PRO A 594 -6.91 18.45 -40.33
N GLN A 595 -6.13 18.43 -41.42
CA GLN A 595 -5.17 17.38 -41.72
C GLN A 595 -3.93 17.47 -40.83
N ALA A 596 -3.49 18.66 -40.43
CA ALA A 596 -2.38 18.85 -39.48
C ALA A 596 -2.73 18.28 -38.09
N VAL A 597 -3.97 18.50 -37.64
CA VAL A 597 -4.50 17.88 -36.40
C VAL A 597 -4.49 16.36 -36.49
N LYS A 598 -4.85 15.81 -37.65
CA LYS A 598 -4.79 14.35 -37.86
C LYS A 598 -3.35 13.84 -37.78
N TRP A 599 -2.41 14.50 -38.44
CA TRP A 599 -0.99 14.10 -38.40
C TRP A 599 -0.42 14.15 -36.98
N PHE A 600 -0.73 15.18 -36.21
CA PHE A 600 -0.35 15.28 -34.80
C PHE A 600 -0.87 14.10 -33.98
N MET A 601 -2.17 13.81 -34.07
CA MET A 601 -2.80 12.72 -33.32
C MET A 601 -2.29 11.33 -33.75
N ASP A 602 -2.07 11.11 -35.05
CA ASP A 602 -1.52 9.86 -35.57
C ASP A 602 -0.07 9.66 -35.11
N ALA A 603 0.77 10.69 -35.23
CA ALA A 603 2.17 10.64 -34.80
C ALA A 603 2.29 10.37 -33.30
N ALA A 604 1.48 11.05 -32.49
CA ALA A 604 1.43 10.84 -31.05
C ALA A 604 1.06 9.40 -30.67
N ARG A 605 0.09 8.80 -31.38
CA ARG A 605 -0.35 7.41 -31.15
C ARG A 605 0.71 6.39 -31.54
N GLU A 606 1.45 6.67 -32.60
CA GLU A 606 2.45 5.74 -33.15
C GLU A 606 3.80 5.83 -32.43
N TYR A 607 4.27 7.04 -32.13
CA TYR A 607 5.57 7.29 -31.53
C TYR A 607 5.52 7.43 -30.01
N GLY A 608 4.35 7.78 -29.46
CA GLY A 608 4.15 7.91 -28.01
C GLY A 608 3.92 6.58 -27.29
N ARG A 609 4.00 5.42 -27.96
CA ARG A 609 3.76 4.13 -27.30
C ARG A 609 4.89 3.80 -26.34
N TYR A 610 4.55 3.41 -25.12
CA TYR A 610 5.58 3.19 -24.10
C TYR A 610 6.45 1.97 -24.38
N ASP A 611 5.93 0.96 -25.07
CA ASP A 611 6.71 -0.20 -25.51
C ASP A 611 7.82 0.19 -26.50
N ARG A 612 7.63 1.26 -27.28
CA ARG A 612 8.66 1.83 -28.18
C ARG A 612 9.57 2.83 -27.50
N ILE A 613 9.06 3.60 -26.55
CA ILE A 613 9.87 4.58 -25.80
C ILE A 613 10.92 3.87 -24.93
N PHE A 614 10.56 2.69 -24.39
CA PHE A 614 11.44 1.88 -23.52
C PHE A 614 12.14 0.72 -24.23
N GLY A 615 11.62 0.24 -25.36
CA GLY A 615 12.28 -0.75 -26.23
C GLY A 615 13.44 -0.15 -27.01
#